data_AF-A0A383AQ54-F1
#
_entry.id   AF-A0A383AQ54-F1
#
_cell.length_a   1.000
_cell.length_b   1.000
_cell.length_c   1.000
_cell.angle_alpha   90.00
_cell.angle_beta   90.00
_cell.angle_gamma   90.00
#
_symmetry.space_group_name_H-M   'P 1'
#
loop_
_entity.id
_entity.type
_entity.pdbx_description
1 polymer ?
#
loop_
_entity_poly.entity_id
_entity_poly.type
_entity_poly.pdbx_seq_one_letter_code
_entity_poly.pdbx_strand_id
1 'polypeptide(L)'
;MNKIILKEKLDLELSLFSGQAFRWKKKLNWYYGFIDNKFLKLRIKNNCLEYLCSDDWVAQDKVYDYFGLGIKYNEIFENFD
;
A
#
# COMPACT_ATOMS: atom_id res chain seq x y z
N MET A 1 15.25 -2.81 3.08
CA MET A 1 13.97 -2.91 2.34
C MET A 1 12.93 -3.37 3.33
N ASN A 2 11.93 -2.54 3.59
CA ASN A 2 10.92 -2.80 4.61
C ASN A 2 9.80 -3.68 4.03
N LYS A 3 9.16 -4.48 4.88
CA LYS A 3 8.09 -5.41 4.47
C LYS A 3 6.97 -5.44 5.49
N ILE A 4 5.74 -5.53 5.01
CA ILE A 4 4.55 -5.80 5.82
C ILE A 4 3.94 -7.10 5.30
N ILE A 5 3.75 -8.08 6.18
CA ILE A 5 3.02 -9.31 5.85
C ILE A 5 1.53 -8.96 5.79
N LEU A 6 0.90 -9.29 4.67
CA LEU A 6 -0.51 -8.97 4.45
C LEU A 6 -1.39 -10.07 5.04
N LYS A 7 -2.32 -9.67 5.90
CA LYS A 7 -3.37 -10.56 6.44
C LYS A 7 -4.52 -10.76 5.45
N GLU A 8 -4.76 -9.75 4.62
CA GLU A 8 -5.81 -9.71 3.60
C GLU A 8 -5.20 -9.38 2.23
N LYS A 9 -5.91 -9.71 1.15
CA LYS A 9 -5.44 -9.40 -0.21
C LYS A 9 -5.42 -7.89 -0.43
N LEU A 10 -4.25 -7.35 -0.78
CA LEU A 10 -4.09 -5.96 -1.22
C LEU A 10 -3.78 -5.91 -2.72
N ASP A 11 -4.66 -5.29 -3.51
CA ASP A 11 -4.40 -4.97 -4.91
C ASP A 11 -3.92 -3.51 -5.03
N LEU A 12 -2.64 -3.31 -5.29
CA LEU A 12 -2.07 -1.96 -5.42
C LEU A 12 -2.58 -1.22 -6.65
N GLU A 13 -2.94 -1.90 -7.74
CA GLU A 13 -3.45 -1.21 -8.93
C GLU A 13 -4.81 -0.60 -8.61
N LEU A 14 -5.74 -1.42 -8.09
CA LEU A 14 -7.07 -0.96 -7.71
C LEU A 14 -6.98 0.07 -6.58
N SER A 15 -6.14 -0.14 -5.58
CA SER A 15 -6.02 0.79 -4.45
C SER A 15 -5.43 2.14 -4.86
N LEU A 16 -4.40 2.16 -5.71
CA LEU A 16 -3.68 3.40 -6.03
C LEU A 16 -4.30 4.15 -7.22
N PHE A 17 -5.12 3.48 -8.04
CA PHE A 17 -5.70 4.03 -9.26
C PHE A 17 -7.23 3.95 -9.34
N SER A 18 -7.94 3.68 -8.23
CA SER A 18 -9.41 3.76 -8.16
C SER A 18 -9.97 5.19 -8.24
N GLY A 19 -9.10 6.22 -8.28
CA GLY A 19 -9.48 7.62 -8.21
C GLY A 19 -9.39 8.25 -6.82
N GLN A 20 -9.08 7.46 -5.78
CA GLN A 20 -8.89 7.98 -4.42
C GLN A 20 -7.56 8.71 -4.21
N ALA A 21 -6.55 8.44 -5.06
CA ALA A 21 -5.22 9.01 -4.94
C ALA A 21 -4.67 9.42 -6.32
N PHE A 22 -3.87 10.50 -6.33
CA PHE A 22 -3.37 11.11 -7.57
C PHE A 22 -1.84 11.26 -7.60
N ARG A 23 -1.16 10.96 -6.50
CA ARG A 23 0.30 11.14 -6.36
C ARG A 23 1.09 9.85 -6.56
N TRP A 24 0.50 8.89 -7.28
CA TRP A 24 1.09 7.60 -7.58
C TRP A 24 1.39 7.44 -9.05
N LYS A 25 2.52 6.79 -9.35
CA LYS A 25 2.93 6.42 -10.70
C LYS A 25 3.44 4.99 -10.73
N LYS A 26 2.93 4.20 -11.66
CA LYS A 26 3.44 2.84 -11.92
C LYS A 26 4.58 2.88 -12.92
N LYS A 27 5.64 2.12 -12.66
CA LYS A 27 6.72 1.85 -13.61
C LYS A 27 7.22 0.41 -13.41
N LEU A 28 7.08 -0.42 -14.44
CA LEU A 28 7.30 -1.87 -14.36
C LEU A 28 6.47 -2.47 -13.21
N ASN A 29 7.12 -3.19 -12.29
CA ASN A 29 6.48 -3.85 -11.13
C ASN A 29 6.52 -2.99 -9.85
N TRP A 30 6.80 -1.69 -9.96
CA TRP A 30 6.90 -0.78 -8.82
C TRP A 30 5.92 0.38 -8.96
N TYR A 31 5.37 0.79 -7.82
CA TYR A 31 4.52 1.96 -7.66
C TYR A 31 5.30 3.00 -6.88
N TYR A 32 5.39 4.22 -7.41
CA TYR A 32 6.18 5.31 -6.86
C TYR A 32 5.24 6.43 -6.42
N GLY A 33 5.40 6.92 -5.21
CA GLY A 33 4.51 7.94 -4.67
C GLY A 33 4.95 8.44 -3.31
N PHE A 34 4.00 9.03 -2.59
CA PHE A 34 4.25 9.66 -1.30
C PHE A 34 3.30 9.11 -0.23
N ILE A 35 3.86 8.75 0.92
CA ILE A 35 3.13 8.51 2.17
C ILE A 35 3.84 9.35 3.24
N ASP A 36 3.08 10.06 4.07
CA ASP A 36 3.63 10.90 5.15
C ASP A 36 4.69 11.90 4.67
N ASN A 37 4.44 12.57 3.54
CA ASN A 37 5.37 13.48 2.86
C ASN A 37 6.73 12.89 2.48
N LYS A 38 6.88 11.56 2.52
CA LYS A 38 8.09 10.86 2.13
C LYS A 38 7.92 10.13 0.81
N PHE A 39 8.90 10.25 -0.08
CA PHE A 39 8.89 9.55 -1.35
C PHE A 39 9.28 8.09 -1.15
N LEU A 40 8.52 7.19 -1.77
CA LEU A 40 8.73 5.76 -1.64
C LEU A 40 8.28 4.99 -2.88
N LYS A 41 8.86 3.81 -3.02
CA LYS A 41 8.44 2.81 -3.99
C LYS A 41 7.88 1.59 -3.28
N LEU A 42 6.81 1.03 -3.84
CA LEU A 42 6.05 -0.10 -3.32
C LEU A 42 5.94 -1.22 -4.35
N ARG A 43 5.84 -2.47 -3.89
CA ARG A 43 5.32 -3.59 -4.69
C ARG A 43 4.71 -4.67 -3.79
N ILE A 44 3.86 -5.50 -4.37
CA ILE A 44 3.45 -6.77 -3.76
C ILE A 44 4.39 -7.87 -4.22
N LYS A 45 4.93 -8.66 -3.28
CA LYS A 45 5.72 -9.86 -3.57
C LYS A 45 5.55 -10.86 -2.44
N ASN A 46 5.23 -12.12 -2.77
CA ASN A 46 5.09 -13.23 -1.81
C ASN A 46 4.20 -12.87 -0.60
N ASN A 47 2.99 -12.37 -0.86
CA ASN A 47 2.04 -11.92 0.17
C ASN A 47 2.57 -10.81 1.11
N CYS A 48 3.57 -10.06 0.68
CA CYS A 48 4.12 -8.94 1.42
C CYS A 48 4.02 -7.65 0.61
N LEU A 49 3.67 -6.56 1.27
CA LEU A 49 3.90 -5.21 0.77
C LEU A 49 5.36 -4.85 1.05
N GLU A 50 6.19 -4.86 0.02
CA GLU A 50 7.58 -4.43 0.09
C GLU A 50 7.67 -2.94 -0.24
N TYR A 51 8.42 -2.18 0.56
CA TYR A 51 8.62 -0.76 0.32
C TYR A 51 10.03 -0.26 0.63
N LEU A 52 10.40 0.84 -0.02
CA LEU A 52 11.68 1.51 0.15
C LEU A 52 11.47 3.02 0.05
N CYS A 53 11.99 3.77 1.02
CA CYS A 53 11.89 5.22 1.09
C CYS A 53 13.20 5.89 0.65
N SER A 54 13.11 7.13 0.13
CA SER A 54 14.26 7.96 -0.22
C SER A 54 15.00 8.53 1.00
N ASP A 55 14.28 8.81 2.07
CA ASP A 55 14.81 9.42 3.30
C ASP A 55 14.72 8.42 4.45
N ASP A 56 15.54 8.63 5.48
CA ASP A 56 15.97 7.65 6.49
C ASP A 56 14.95 6.65 7.04
N TRP A 57 13.65 6.95 7.05
CA TRP A 57 12.62 6.00 7.44
C TRP A 57 11.21 6.54 7.11
N VAL A 58 10.31 5.66 6.66
CA VAL A 58 8.86 5.84 6.89
C VAL A 58 8.47 4.82 7.93
N ALA A 59 7.81 5.28 8.98
CA ALA A 59 7.35 4.42 10.04
C ALA A 59 6.32 3.40 9.51
N GLN A 60 6.47 2.14 9.90
CA GLN A 60 5.69 1.03 9.34
C GLN A 60 4.19 1.20 9.60
N ASP A 61 3.82 1.79 10.74
CA ASP A 61 2.47 2.19 11.12
C ASP A 61 1.87 3.16 10.11
N LYS A 62 2.63 4.14 9.60
CA LYS A 62 2.12 5.07 8.56
C LYS A 62 1.77 4.36 7.27
N VAL A 63 2.58 3.39 6.86
CA VAL A 63 2.27 2.55 5.68
C VAL A 63 1.09 1.64 5.96
N TYR A 64 1.00 1.09 7.18
CA TYR A 64 -0.09 0.24 7.61
C TYR A 64 -1.44 0.97 7.58
N ASP A 65 -1.48 2.18 8.14
CA ASP A 65 -2.65 3.03 8.20
C ASP A 65 -3.06 3.56 6.81
N TYR A 66 -2.08 3.97 5.99
CA TYR A 66 -2.34 4.47 4.63
C TYR A 66 -3.10 3.47 3.76
N PHE A 67 -2.77 2.18 3.88
CA PHE A 67 -3.44 1.11 3.15
C PHE A 67 -4.61 0.48 3.91
N GLY A 68 -4.95 0.99 5.11
CA GLY A 68 -6.03 0.43 5.91
C GLY A 68 -5.85 -1.04 6.24
N LEU A 69 -4.61 -1.53 6.43
CA LEU A 69 -4.32 -2.97 6.53
C LEU A 69 -4.90 -3.65 7.78
N GLY A 70 -5.40 -2.88 8.73
CA GLY A 70 -6.16 -3.37 9.89
C GLY A 70 -7.63 -3.66 9.59
N ILE A 71 -8.15 -3.21 8.46
CA ILE A 71 -9.55 -3.36 8.07
C ILE A 71 -9.73 -4.73 7.41
N LYS A 72 -10.70 -5.50 7.90
CA LYS A 72 -11.09 -6.77 7.29
C LYS A 72 -12.07 -6.52 6.16
N TYR A 73 -11.56 -6.23 4.96
CA TYR A 73 -12.40 -5.92 3.79
C TYR A 73 -13.39 -7.03 3.43
N ASN A 74 -13.08 -8.30 3.69
CA ASN A 74 -14.02 -9.40 3.44
C ASN A 74 -15.30 -9.26 4.28
N GLU A 75 -15.18 -8.87 5.55
CA GLU A 75 -16.34 -8.61 6.41
C GLU A 75 -17.16 -7.41 5.90
N ILE A 76 -16.52 -6.44 5.25
CA ILE A 76 -17.22 -5.30 4.63
C ILE A 76 -18.03 -5.79 3.42
N PHE A 77 -17.42 -6.53 2.49
CA PHE A 77 -18.10 -7.00 1.28
C PHE A 77 -19.24 -7.97 1.56
N GLU A 78 -19.15 -8.79 2.62
CA GLU A 78 -20.25 -9.65 3.06
C GLU A 78 -21.51 -8.88 3.49
N ASN A 79 -21.38 -7.58 3.81
CA ASN A 79 -22.49 -6.70 4.18
C ASN A 79 -22.92 -5.76 3.04
N PHE A 80 -22.35 -5.90 1.84
CA PHE A 80 -22.84 -5.26 0.64
C PHE A 80 -23.69 -6.28 -0.12
N ASP A 81 -25.01 -6.08 -0.08
CA ASP A 81 -26.03 -6.93 -0.74
C ASP A 81 -25.74 -7.20 -2.24
#